data_AF-A0A0D3KYE2-F1
#
_entry.id   AF-A0A0D3KYE2-F1
#
_cell.length_a   1.000
_cell.length_b   1.000
_cell.length_c   1.000
_cell.angle_alpha   90.00
_cell.angle_beta   90.00
_cell.angle_gamma   90.00
#
_symmetry.space_group_name_H-M   'P 1'
#
loop_
_entity.id
_entity.type
_entity.pdbx_description
1 polymer ?
#
loop_
_entity_poly.entity_id
_entity_poly.type
_entity_poly.pdbx_seq_one_letter_code
_entity_poly.pdbx_strand_id
1 'polypeptide(L)'
;MAATVKSSVKVFGGLLQRLTHRSSACACDMTFAVYMPPQAAAAPVPVVYWLSGLTCTDENFHQKSGFARAASQLGLCVVMPDTSPRGVQIDGADDSYDFGSGAGFYVDATQPKWRDHYQMYSYVKAELPEVVAAAYPGK
;
A
#
# COMPACT_ATOMS: atom_id res chain seq x y z
N MET A 1 -12.56 -4.14 -5.84
CA MET A 1 -13.34 -2.89 -6.06
C MET A 1 -12.42 -1.85 -6.70
N ALA A 2 -12.95 -0.84 -7.39
CA ALA A 2 -12.11 0.19 -8.03
C ALA A 2 -11.45 1.09 -6.98
N ALA A 3 -10.15 1.36 -7.14
CA ALA A 3 -9.42 2.30 -6.28
C ALA A 3 -9.66 3.75 -6.72
N THR A 4 -9.78 4.66 -5.75
CA THR A 4 -9.98 6.11 -5.97
C THR A 4 -8.68 6.85 -5.69
N VAL A 5 -8.27 7.73 -6.61
CA VAL A 5 -7.08 8.57 -6.46
C VAL A 5 -7.34 9.67 -5.43
N LYS A 6 -6.52 9.73 -4.38
CA LYS A 6 -6.52 10.79 -3.35
C LYS A 6 -5.61 11.95 -3.72
N SER A 7 -4.45 11.66 -4.30
CA SER A 7 -3.49 12.66 -4.75
C SER A 7 -2.61 12.14 -5.88
N SER A 8 -2.00 13.06 -6.63
CA SER A 8 -1.17 12.76 -7.79
C SER A 8 -0.08 13.81 -7.94
N VAL A 9 1.19 13.38 -7.96
CA VAL A 9 2.36 14.26 -7.99
C VAL A 9 3.35 13.75 -9.04
N LYS A 10 3.85 14.64 -9.91
CA LYS A 10 4.93 14.29 -10.84
C LYS A 10 6.27 14.30 -10.11
N VAL A 11 7.04 13.22 -10.24
CA VAL A 11 8.36 13.07 -9.59
C VAL A 11 9.32 12.31 -10.52
N PHE A 12 10.46 12.92 -10.85
CA PHE A 12 11.48 12.35 -11.75
C PHE A 12 10.92 11.78 -13.06
N GLY A 13 10.00 12.51 -13.70
CA GLY A 13 9.36 12.08 -14.97
C GLY A 13 8.25 11.03 -14.83
N GLY A 14 8.14 10.37 -13.67
CA GLY A 14 7.04 9.47 -13.34
C GLY A 14 5.91 10.17 -12.59
N LEU A 15 4.92 9.37 -12.17
CA LEU A 15 3.75 9.82 -11.41
C LEU A 15 3.64 9.04 -10.11
N LEU A 16 3.68 9.75 -8.98
CA LEU A 16 3.38 9.20 -7.66
C LEU A 16 1.92 9.50 -7.32
N GLN A 17 1.13 8.46 -7.11
CA GLN A 17 -0.28 8.58 -6.76
C GLN A 17 -0.56 7.91 -5.42
N ARG A 18 -1.41 8.53 -4.61
CA ARG A 18 -2.02 7.88 -3.45
C ARG A 18 -3.43 7.47 -3.83
N LEU A 19 -3.79 6.24 -3.52
CA LEU A 19 -5.08 5.66 -3.84
C LEU A 19 -5.71 5.07 -2.58
N THR A 20 -7.04 5.04 -2.54
CA THR A 20 -7.80 4.34 -1.50
C THR A 20 -8.76 3.36 -2.14
N HIS A 21 -8.99 2.23 -1.51
CA HIS A 21 -10.01 1.28 -1.92
C HIS A 21 -10.63 0.60 -0.71
N ARG A 22 -11.82 0.05 -0.88
CA ARG A 22 -12.45 -0.79 0.13
C ARG A 22 -11.85 -2.19 0.07
N SER A 23 -11.04 -2.55 1.08
CA SER A 23 -10.43 -3.87 1.19
C SER A 23 -11.44 -4.88 1.71
N SER A 24 -11.52 -6.00 1.01
CA SER A 24 -12.24 -7.22 1.39
C SER A 24 -11.48 -8.02 2.44
N ALA A 25 -10.15 -8.13 2.34
CA ALA A 25 -9.34 -8.84 3.34
C ALA A 25 -9.38 -8.15 4.70
N CYS A 26 -9.23 -6.82 4.73
CA CYS A 26 -9.16 -6.04 5.96
C CYS A 26 -10.51 -5.48 6.43
N ALA A 27 -11.58 -5.66 5.65
CA ALA A 27 -12.91 -5.13 5.91
C ALA A 27 -12.95 -3.62 6.28
N CYS A 28 -12.03 -2.84 5.71
CA CYS A 28 -11.92 -1.40 5.92
C CYS A 28 -11.43 -0.69 4.65
N ASP A 29 -11.40 0.64 4.67
CA ASP A 29 -10.76 1.39 3.60
C ASP A 29 -9.25 1.37 3.81
N MET A 30 -8.51 1.06 2.75
CA MET A 30 -7.05 0.97 2.77
C MET A 30 -6.46 1.98 1.80
N THR A 31 -5.50 2.77 2.27
CA THR A 31 -4.72 3.69 1.43
C THR A 31 -3.38 3.06 1.08
N PHE A 32 -2.93 3.24 -0.16
CA PHE A 32 -1.61 2.84 -0.64
C PHE A 32 -1.09 3.87 -1.64
N ALA A 33 0.22 3.92 -1.82
CA ALA A 33 0.85 4.73 -2.84
C ALA A 33 1.41 3.86 -3.98
N VAL A 34 1.40 4.40 -5.20
CA VAL A 34 2.01 3.79 -6.38
C VAL A 34 2.86 4.85 -7.08
N TYR A 35 4.13 4.52 -7.32
CA TYR A 35 4.97 5.26 -8.25
C TYR A 35 4.99 4.54 -9.58
N MET A 36 4.54 5.23 -10.63
CA MET A 36 4.58 4.74 -11.99
C MET A 36 5.72 5.45 -12.74
N PRO A 37 6.74 4.72 -13.24
CA PRO A 37 7.87 5.32 -13.94
C PRO A 37 7.46 5.74 -15.37
N PRO A 38 8.19 6.66 -16.04
CA PRO A 38 7.82 7.14 -17.37
C PRO A 38 7.72 6.03 -18.43
N GLN A 39 8.49 4.94 -18.28
CA GLN A 39 8.52 3.80 -19.18
C GLN A 39 7.18 3.05 -19.24
N ALA A 40 6.36 3.13 -18.18
CA ALA A 40 5.04 2.51 -18.12
C ALA A 40 4.01 3.16 -19.07
N ALA A 41 4.38 4.24 -19.76
CA ALA A 41 3.58 4.79 -20.87
C ALA A 41 3.71 3.98 -22.16
N ALA A 42 4.79 3.19 -22.31
CA ALA A 42 5.10 2.46 -23.53
C ALA A 42 4.86 0.94 -23.39
N ALA A 43 5.16 0.36 -22.24
CA ALA A 43 5.04 -1.07 -21.99
C ALA A 43 4.86 -1.37 -20.50
N PRO A 44 4.41 -2.58 -20.13
CA PRO A 44 4.36 -3.01 -18.73
C PRO A 44 5.73 -2.97 -18.05
N VAL A 45 5.76 -2.62 -16.77
CA VAL A 45 7.00 -2.52 -15.99
C VAL A 45 7.04 -3.49 -14.80
N PRO A 46 8.23 -3.95 -14.38
CA PRO A 46 8.37 -4.72 -13.15
C PRO A 46 7.92 -3.92 -11.93
N VAL A 47 7.31 -4.61 -10.96
CA VAL A 47 6.74 -4.03 -9.74
C VAL A 47 7.57 -4.44 -8.52
N VAL A 48 7.88 -3.48 -7.67
CA VAL A 48 8.49 -3.67 -6.35
C VAL A 48 7.49 -3.28 -5.27
N TYR A 49 7.21 -4.19 -4.35
CA TYR A 49 6.40 -3.91 -3.16
C TYR A 49 7.31 -3.53 -1.99
N TRP A 50 7.12 -2.34 -1.45
CA TRP A 50 7.83 -1.87 -0.27
C TRP A 50 6.94 -1.99 0.97
N LEU A 51 7.36 -2.80 1.94
CA LEU A 51 6.65 -3.02 3.20
C LEU A 51 7.29 -2.18 4.31
N SER A 52 6.60 -1.13 4.73
CA SER A 52 7.07 -0.22 5.77
C SER A 52 7.03 -0.84 7.17
N GLY A 53 7.84 -0.30 8.09
CA GLY A 53 7.91 -0.76 9.48
C GLY A 53 6.80 -0.20 10.38
N LEU A 54 6.95 -0.43 11.69
CA LEU A 54 6.04 0.05 12.72
C LEU A 54 5.74 1.55 12.59
N THR A 55 4.52 1.93 12.97
CA THR A 55 3.97 3.29 12.99
C THR A 55 3.92 4.01 11.64
N CYS A 56 4.37 3.39 10.55
CA CYS A 56 4.39 4.01 9.22
C CYS A 56 3.02 3.93 8.54
N THR A 57 2.84 4.82 7.56
CA THR A 57 1.78 4.73 6.55
C THR A 57 2.39 4.55 5.15
N ASP A 58 1.57 4.66 4.11
CA ASP A 58 2.04 4.72 2.72
C ASP A 58 3.01 5.90 2.47
N GLU A 59 2.96 6.96 3.31
CA GLU A 59 3.68 8.21 3.07
C GLU A 59 5.15 8.20 3.44
N ASN A 60 5.51 7.49 4.52
CA ASN A 60 6.83 7.59 5.13
C ASN A 60 7.95 7.27 4.12
N PHE A 61 7.83 6.14 3.42
CA PHE A 61 8.84 5.70 2.47
C PHE A 61 8.92 6.64 1.27
N HIS A 62 7.78 6.99 0.66
CA HIS A 62 7.82 7.74 -0.58
C HIS A 62 8.28 9.19 -0.40
N GLN A 63 8.10 9.77 0.79
CA GLN A 63 8.57 11.13 1.11
C GLN A 63 10.03 11.17 1.54
N LYS A 64 10.54 10.11 2.22
CA LYS A 64 11.81 10.19 2.96
C LYS A 64 12.95 9.34 2.37
N SER A 65 12.65 8.34 1.53
CA SER A 65 13.68 7.39 1.04
C SER A 65 14.51 7.89 -0.14
N GLY A 66 14.01 8.85 -0.92
CA GLY A 66 14.66 9.28 -2.17
C GLY A 66 14.59 8.24 -3.32
N PHE A 67 13.75 7.21 -3.20
CA PHE A 67 13.69 6.07 -4.15
C PHE A 67 13.39 6.47 -5.61
N ALA A 68 12.57 7.52 -5.81
CA ALA A 68 11.93 7.81 -7.08
C ALA A 68 12.91 8.08 -8.23
N ARG A 69 14.11 8.62 -7.95
CA ARG A 69 15.15 8.83 -8.97
C ARG A 69 15.64 7.50 -9.55
N ALA A 70 15.96 6.54 -8.68
CA ALA A 70 16.43 5.23 -9.10
C ALA A 70 15.30 4.42 -9.76
N ALA A 71 14.10 4.45 -9.19
CA ALA A 71 12.93 3.77 -9.76
C ALA A 71 12.62 4.27 -11.18
N SER A 72 12.71 5.59 -11.42
CA SER A 72 12.56 6.18 -12.75
C SER A 72 13.62 5.69 -13.74
N GLN A 73 14.89 5.70 -13.34
CA GLN A 73 16.01 5.28 -14.21
C GLN A 73 15.93 3.80 -14.59
N LEU A 74 15.49 2.96 -13.64
CA LEU A 74 15.40 1.51 -13.82
C LEU A 74 14.07 1.06 -14.44
N GLY A 75 13.09 1.95 -14.58
CA GLY A 75 11.75 1.59 -15.06
C GLY A 75 11.01 0.68 -14.09
N LEU A 76 11.07 0.97 -12.78
CA LEU A 76 10.40 0.19 -11.74
C LEU A 76 9.13 0.88 -11.27
N CYS A 77 8.01 0.17 -11.31
CA CYS A 77 6.83 0.52 -10.54
C CYS A 77 7.10 0.18 -9.07
N VAL A 78 6.72 1.07 -8.16
CA VAL A 78 6.84 0.82 -6.71
C VAL A 78 5.47 0.96 -6.08
N VAL A 79 5.07 -0.03 -5.29
CA VAL A 79 3.81 -0.04 -4.54
C VAL A 79 4.11 -0.02 -3.04
N MET A 80 3.45 0.88 -2.31
CA MET A 80 3.69 1.16 -0.90
C MET A 80 2.36 1.12 -0.15
N PRO A 81 1.94 -0.05 0.39
CA PRO A 81 0.75 -0.14 1.22
C PRO A 81 0.93 0.52 2.60
N ASP A 82 -0.20 0.77 3.26
CA ASP A 82 -0.22 0.97 4.70
C ASP A 82 0.19 -0.31 5.47
N THR A 83 0.43 -0.19 6.76
CA THR A 83 1.03 -1.22 7.62
C THR A 83 0.01 -2.00 8.46
N SER A 84 -1.24 -1.51 8.52
CA SER A 84 -2.36 -2.15 9.21
C SER A 84 -3.70 -1.65 8.64
N PRO A 85 -4.83 -2.31 8.97
CA PRO A 85 -6.16 -1.71 8.85
C PRO A 85 -6.23 -0.36 9.57
N ARG A 86 -7.04 0.56 9.05
CA ARG A 86 -7.26 1.91 9.63
C ARG A 86 -8.74 2.19 9.79
N GLY A 87 -9.08 3.02 10.79
CA GLY A 87 -10.47 3.41 11.05
C GLY A 87 -11.36 2.29 11.60
N VAL A 88 -10.76 1.18 12.03
CA VAL A 88 -11.45 0.06 12.69
C VAL A 88 -11.39 0.27 14.21
N GLN A 89 -12.52 0.15 14.89
CA GLN A 89 -12.61 0.35 16.35
C GLN A 89 -12.41 -0.99 17.05
N ILE A 90 -11.18 -1.25 17.51
CA ILE A 90 -10.83 -2.45 18.29
C ILE A 90 -10.18 -2.01 19.59
N ASP A 91 -10.74 -2.43 20.72
CA ASP A 91 -10.22 -2.07 22.04
C ASP A 91 -8.72 -2.38 22.16
N GLY A 92 -7.92 -1.42 22.63
CA GLY A 92 -6.48 -1.60 22.81
C GLY A 92 -5.64 -1.75 21.54
N ALA A 93 -6.21 -1.51 20.35
CA ALA A 93 -5.44 -1.45 19.11
C ALA A 93 -4.52 -0.23 19.01
N ASP A 94 -4.74 0.80 19.82
CA ASP A 94 -3.99 2.05 19.83
C ASP A 94 -3.24 2.30 21.15
N ASP A 95 -3.20 1.31 22.06
CA ASP A 95 -2.59 1.44 23.40
C ASP A 95 -1.05 1.44 23.34
N SER A 96 -0.45 0.81 22.32
CA SER A 96 1.00 0.68 22.15
C SER A 96 1.40 0.84 20.68
N TYR A 97 2.63 1.28 20.44
CA TYR A 97 3.16 1.51 19.10
C TYR A 97 3.55 0.22 18.35
N ASP A 98 3.77 -0.86 19.10
CA ASP A 98 4.28 -2.15 18.60
C ASP A 98 3.18 -3.20 18.40
N PHE A 99 1.91 -2.83 18.56
CA PHE A 99 0.78 -3.73 18.37
C PHE A 99 -0.47 -2.97 17.91
N GLY A 100 -1.26 -3.60 17.03
CA GLY A 100 -2.48 -3.00 16.49
C GLY A 100 -2.23 -2.00 15.36
N SER A 101 -2.75 -0.78 15.47
CA SER A 101 -2.69 0.24 14.44
C SER A 101 -1.24 0.64 14.12
N GLY A 102 -0.83 0.49 12.87
CA GLY A 102 0.55 0.72 12.43
C GLY A 102 1.49 -0.47 12.69
N ALA A 103 0.96 -1.60 13.15
CA ALA A 103 1.70 -2.77 13.59
C ALA A 103 0.98 -4.07 13.19
N GLY A 104 0.64 -4.23 11.92
CA GLY A 104 -0.08 -5.42 11.43
C GLY A 104 0.79 -6.67 11.23
N PHE A 105 2.12 -6.55 11.32
CA PHE A 105 3.13 -7.62 11.16
C PHE A 105 3.06 -8.46 9.88
N TYR A 106 2.22 -8.08 8.91
CA TYR A 106 2.00 -8.82 7.67
C TYR A 106 1.60 -10.29 7.89
N VAL A 107 0.71 -10.51 8.87
CA VAL A 107 0.12 -11.83 9.16
C VAL A 107 -1.39 -11.81 8.91
N ASP A 108 -1.96 -13.01 8.81
CA ASP A 108 -3.40 -13.24 8.89
C ASP A 108 -3.76 -13.65 10.32
N ALA A 109 -4.37 -12.74 11.06
CA ALA A 109 -4.72 -12.95 12.46
C ALA A 109 -5.83 -13.99 12.59
N THR A 110 -5.70 -14.90 13.56
CA THR A 110 -6.70 -15.95 13.84
C THR A 110 -7.52 -15.68 15.09
N GLN A 111 -7.02 -14.82 15.99
CA GLN A 111 -7.68 -14.50 17.25
C GLN A 111 -8.93 -13.64 17.00
N PRO A 112 -10.09 -13.96 17.62
CA PRO A 112 -11.38 -13.35 17.27
C PRO A 112 -11.42 -11.83 17.25
N LYS A 113 -10.71 -11.18 18.16
CA LYS A 113 -10.63 -9.72 18.26
C LYS A 113 -9.99 -9.04 17.03
N TRP A 114 -9.13 -9.78 16.32
CA TRP A 114 -8.28 -9.24 15.24
C TRP A 114 -8.64 -9.83 13.88
N ARG A 115 -9.14 -11.07 13.85
CA ARG A 115 -9.30 -11.86 12.62
C ARG A 115 -10.17 -11.18 11.55
N ASP A 116 -11.14 -10.37 11.94
CA ASP A 116 -12.08 -9.77 10.98
C ASP A 116 -11.45 -8.60 10.18
N HIS A 117 -10.30 -8.08 10.64
CA HIS A 117 -9.62 -6.93 10.02
C HIS A 117 -8.14 -7.17 9.73
N TYR A 118 -7.40 -7.86 10.60
CA TYR A 118 -5.95 -8.02 10.50
C TYR A 118 -5.58 -9.20 9.60
N GLN A 119 -5.98 -9.13 8.33
CA GLN A 119 -5.62 -10.07 7.26
C GLN A 119 -4.56 -9.46 6.34
N MET A 120 -3.49 -8.93 6.92
CA MET A 120 -2.48 -8.15 6.19
C MET A 120 -1.61 -9.01 5.28
N TYR A 121 -1.44 -10.30 5.60
CA TYR A 121 -0.75 -11.23 4.71
C TYR A 121 -1.56 -11.43 3.43
N SER A 122 -2.84 -11.79 3.57
CA SER A 122 -3.77 -11.92 2.44
C SER A 122 -3.91 -10.62 1.64
N TYR A 123 -3.96 -9.48 2.33
CA TYR A 123 -4.00 -8.16 1.71
C TYR A 123 -2.80 -7.92 0.79
N VAL A 124 -1.58 -8.05 1.30
CA VAL A 124 -0.35 -7.75 0.53
C VAL A 124 -0.09 -8.80 -0.55
N LYS A 125 -0.37 -10.07 -0.26
CA LYS A 125 -0.03 -11.18 -1.16
C LYS A 125 -1.01 -11.36 -2.32
N ALA A 126 -2.30 -11.05 -2.13
CA ALA A 126 -3.33 -11.31 -3.12
C ALA A 126 -4.14 -10.06 -3.49
N GLU A 127 -4.83 -9.45 -2.53
CA GLU A 127 -5.80 -8.38 -2.83
C GLU A 127 -5.13 -7.13 -3.42
N LEU A 128 -4.05 -6.64 -2.80
CA LEU A 128 -3.37 -5.41 -3.26
C LEU A 128 -2.79 -5.56 -4.68
N PRO A 129 -2.09 -6.65 -5.04
CA PRO A 129 -1.70 -6.90 -6.42
C PRO A 129 -2.85 -6.85 -7.43
N GLU A 130 -3.98 -7.47 -7.11
CA GLU A 130 -5.17 -7.44 -7.98
C GLU A 130 -5.73 -6.02 -8.14
N VAL A 131 -5.81 -5.26 -7.04
CA VAL A 131 -6.27 -3.87 -7.03
C VAL A 131 -5.34 -2.96 -7.84
N VAL A 132 -4.02 -3.14 -7.72
CA VAL A 132 -3.02 -2.38 -8.49
C VAL A 132 -3.15 -2.70 -9.98
N ALA A 133 -3.23 -3.97 -10.37
CA ALA A 133 -3.39 -4.38 -11.76
C ALA A 133 -4.69 -3.83 -12.37
N ALA A 134 -5.79 -3.83 -11.61
CA ALA A 134 -7.06 -3.27 -12.04
C ALA A 134 -7.02 -1.74 -12.17
N ALA A 135 -6.28 -1.04 -11.31
CA ALA A 135 -6.13 0.42 -11.36
C ALA A 135 -5.23 0.90 -12.52
N TYR A 136 -4.33 0.04 -13.01
CA TYR A 136 -3.39 0.35 -14.08
C TYR A 136 -3.41 -0.69 -15.22
N PRO A 137 -4.51 -0.82 -15.98
CA PRO A 137 -4.61 -1.84 -17.02
C PRO A 137 -3.52 -1.67 -18.10
N GLY A 138 -2.77 -2.74 -18.36
CA GLY A 138 -1.75 -2.79 -19.43
C GLY A 138 -0.45 -2.05 -19.12
N LYS A 139 -0.18 -1.73 -17.85
CA LYS A 139 1.04 -1.06 -17.37
C LYS A 139 1.83 -1.92 -16.40
#